data_AF-A0A955WM49-F1
#
_entry.id   AF-A0A955WM49-F1
#
_cell.length_a   1.000
_cell.length_b   1.000
_cell.length_c   1.000
_cell.angle_alpha   90.00
_cell.angle_beta   90.00
_cell.angle_gamma   90.00
#
_symmetry.space_group_name_H-M   'P 1'
#
loop_
_entity.id
_entity.type
_entity.pdbx_description
1 polymer ?
#
loop_
_entity_poly.entity_id
_entity_poly.type
_entity_poly.pdbx_seq_one_letter_code
_entity_poly.pdbx_strand_id
1 'polypeptide(L)'
;MNRWWLAGFVCLGLFACDDGAEADAPFVIDAGALDGAPDVAELPDVDIPDAAVDVAPADAAIDAAPNPPTDECAAAAGGPPDPRPLQVLLSEAHALYRYFGAHTALTDADLALVEAVRDGLDAETAARYAFQTGGCLLAADGRAARPTEVTLRDGVARVQPGAEPPDIPAEAEAVLIDLRGAPAEVLTEAHLAALAQAALSAPVPR
;
A
#
# COMPACT_ATOMS: atom_id res chain seq x y z
N MET A 1 -27.24 -19.02 30.45
CA MET A 1 -25.88 -19.39 30.88
C MET A 1 -25.19 -20.07 29.70
N ASN A 2 -24.08 -19.48 29.26
CA ASN A 2 -23.05 -20.02 28.33
C ASN A 2 -23.47 -20.19 26.85
N ARG A 3 -22.68 -19.84 25.83
CA ARG A 3 -21.50 -18.98 25.64
C ARG A 3 -21.31 -18.86 24.11
N TRP A 4 -20.69 -17.78 23.66
CA TRP A 4 -20.27 -17.43 22.29
C TRP A 4 -19.25 -18.47 21.73
N TRP A 5 -18.90 -18.67 20.44
CA TRP A 5 -18.68 -17.85 19.24
C TRP A 5 -18.69 -18.75 17.98
N LEU A 6 -18.95 -18.21 16.78
CA LEU A 6 -18.30 -18.62 15.52
C LEU A 6 -18.30 -17.40 14.58
N ALA A 7 -17.19 -16.66 14.59
CA ALA A 7 -16.86 -15.69 13.56
C ALA A 7 -16.02 -16.44 12.51
N GLY A 8 -16.55 -16.54 11.28
CA GLY A 8 -15.82 -17.06 10.14
C GLY A 8 -14.83 -16.02 9.64
N PHE A 9 -13.54 -16.36 9.68
CA PHE A 9 -12.49 -15.62 9.00
C PHE A 9 -12.60 -15.89 7.49
N VAL A 10 -12.80 -14.84 6.72
CA VAL A 10 -12.57 -14.85 5.27
C VAL A 10 -11.07 -14.65 5.06
N CYS A 11 -10.39 -15.69 4.59
CA CYS A 11 -9.04 -15.57 4.04
C CYS A 11 -9.15 -14.98 2.62
N LEU A 12 -8.85 -13.70 2.46
CA LEU A 12 -8.47 -13.13 1.17
C LEU A 12 -6.97 -13.36 1.00
N GLY A 13 -6.63 -14.28 0.11
CA GLY A 13 -5.28 -14.79 -0.06
C GLY A 13 -4.36 -13.90 -0.90
N LEU A 14 -3.11 -13.76 -0.44
CA LEU A 14 -1.92 -13.89 -1.28
C LEU A 14 -0.68 -14.20 -0.41
N PHE A 15 -0.70 -15.29 0.34
CA PHE A 15 0.53 -15.87 0.91
C PHE A 15 0.43 -17.39 0.83
N ALA A 16 1.49 -18.02 0.31
CA ALA A 16 1.65 -19.46 0.31
C ALA A 16 1.66 -19.95 1.76
N CYS A 17 0.78 -20.89 2.10
CA CYS A 17 0.93 -21.69 3.30
C CYS A 17 2.12 -22.63 3.08
N ASP A 18 3.25 -22.32 3.70
CA ASP A 18 4.36 -23.25 3.85
C ASP A 18 4.01 -24.25 4.96
N ASP A 19 3.79 -25.52 4.60
CA ASP A 19 3.36 -26.60 5.50
C ASP A 19 4.52 -27.17 6.38
N GLY A 20 5.56 -26.37 6.64
CA GLY A 20 6.87 -26.91 7.06
C GLY A 20 7.52 -26.33 8.31
N ALA A 21 6.96 -25.31 8.97
CA ALA A 21 7.58 -24.72 10.15
C ALA A 21 6.99 -25.31 11.44
N GLU A 22 7.87 -25.90 12.26
CA GLU A 22 7.57 -26.31 13.63
C GLU A 22 6.86 -25.17 14.37
N ALA A 23 5.77 -25.49 15.06
CA ALA A 23 4.95 -24.52 15.78
C ALA A 23 5.77 -23.88 16.92
N ASP A 24 6.50 -22.81 16.60
CA ASP A 24 7.00 -21.89 17.60
C ASP A 24 5.81 -21.37 18.40
N ALA A 25 5.94 -21.44 19.72
CA ALA A 25 4.90 -21.09 20.67
C ALA A 25 4.29 -19.71 20.33
N PRO A 26 2.97 -19.52 20.56
CA PRO A 26 2.34 -18.22 20.33
C PRO A 26 3.13 -17.15 21.07
N PHE A 27 3.59 -16.14 20.33
CA PHE A 27 4.16 -14.92 20.89
C PHE A 27 3.05 -14.21 21.69
N VAL A 28 2.97 -14.53 22.98
CA VAL A 28 2.09 -13.84 23.92
C VAL A 28 2.80 -12.56 24.31
N ILE A 29 2.32 -11.42 23.83
CA ILE A 29 2.68 -10.13 24.40
C ILE A 29 2.09 -10.10 25.82
N ASP A 30 2.94 -10.29 26.82
CA ASP A 30 2.58 -10.07 28.21
C ASP A 30 2.38 -8.57 28.43
N ALA A 31 1.12 -8.13 28.43
CA ALA A 31 0.75 -6.75 28.72
C ALA A 31 1.20 -6.28 30.11
N GLY A 32 1.53 -7.21 31.03
CA GLY A 32 2.11 -6.91 32.34
C GLY A 32 3.59 -6.49 32.30
N ALA A 33 4.30 -6.69 31.19
CA ALA A 33 5.68 -6.27 31.03
C ALA A 33 5.84 -4.76 30.73
N LEU A 34 4.74 -4.02 30.55
CA LEU A 34 4.74 -2.57 30.34
C LEU A 34 4.65 -1.76 31.64
N ASP A 35 4.45 -2.41 32.79
CA ASP A 35 4.32 -1.75 34.11
C ASP A 35 5.65 -1.22 34.69
N GLY A 36 6.70 -1.19 33.87
CA GLY A 36 8.01 -0.61 34.19
C GLY A 36 8.61 0.19 33.04
N ALA A 37 7.80 0.58 32.04
CA ALA A 37 8.25 1.60 31.09
C ALA A 37 8.71 2.80 31.92
N PRO A 38 9.92 3.33 31.68
CA PRO A 38 10.38 4.51 32.41
C PRO A 38 9.30 5.56 32.25
N ASP A 39 8.88 6.11 33.40
CA ASP A 39 8.08 7.34 33.46
C ASP A 39 8.66 8.24 32.38
N VAL A 40 7.85 8.62 31.38
CA VAL A 40 8.24 9.51 30.28
C VAL A 40 8.50 10.86 30.93
N ALA A 41 9.64 10.96 31.62
CA ALA A 41 10.19 12.16 32.19
C ALA A 41 10.13 13.16 31.07
N GLU A 42 9.42 14.27 31.32
CA GLU A 42 9.21 15.39 30.41
C GLU A 42 10.36 15.46 29.42
N LEU A 43 10.08 15.00 28.18
CA LEU A 43 11.01 15.25 27.10
C LEU A 43 11.21 16.77 27.12
N PRO A 44 12.45 17.25 27.23
CA PRO A 44 12.68 18.69 27.31
C PRO A 44 11.99 19.32 26.10
N ASP A 45 11.26 20.41 26.30
CA ASP A 45 10.67 21.19 25.23
C ASP A 45 11.79 21.53 24.24
N VAL A 46 11.87 20.75 23.17
CA VAL A 46 12.78 21.03 22.07
C VAL A 46 12.14 22.22 21.37
N ASP A 47 12.69 23.39 21.66
CA ASP A 47 12.33 24.66 21.02
C ASP A 47 12.74 24.54 19.54
N ILE A 48 11.88 23.92 18.73
CA ILE A 48 12.07 23.82 17.28
C ILE A 48 11.83 25.24 16.76
N PRO A 49 12.88 25.94 16.30
CA PRO A 49 12.72 27.31 15.86
C PRO A 49 11.71 27.35 14.71
N ASP A 50 10.78 28.29 14.79
CA ASP A 50 9.74 28.62 13.80
C ASP A 50 10.32 29.16 12.48
N ALA A 51 11.57 28.84 12.17
CA ALA A 51 12.20 29.11 10.91
C ALA A 51 11.45 28.29 9.86
N ALA A 52 10.55 28.97 9.15
CA ALA A 52 9.86 28.47 7.98
C ALA A 52 10.88 27.75 7.10
N VAL A 53 10.82 26.42 7.12
CA VAL A 53 11.53 25.59 6.16
C VAL A 53 10.97 26.04 4.82
N ASP A 54 11.79 26.71 4.03
CA ASP A 54 11.45 27.15 2.67
C ASP A 54 11.31 25.87 1.84
N VAL A 55 10.11 25.27 1.88
CA VAL A 55 9.79 24.07 1.10
C VAL A 55 9.72 24.52 -0.35
N ALA A 56 10.73 24.14 -1.12
CA ALA A 56 10.76 24.37 -2.56
C ALA A 56 9.43 23.92 -3.19
N PRO A 57 8.88 24.68 -4.15
CA PRO A 57 7.59 24.36 -4.78
C PRO A 57 7.63 22.96 -5.41
N ALA A 58 6.56 22.19 -5.17
CA ALA A 58 6.40 20.77 -5.54
C ALA A 58 6.30 20.49 -7.05
N ASP A 59 6.51 21.49 -7.92
CA ASP A 59 6.13 21.44 -9.34
C ASP A 59 7.26 21.01 -10.29
N ALA A 60 8.43 20.63 -9.78
CA ALA A 60 9.46 20.03 -10.64
C ALA A 60 9.04 18.60 -10.98
N ALA A 61 8.44 18.41 -12.15
CA ALA A 61 8.26 17.10 -12.76
C ALA A 61 9.62 16.36 -12.71
N ILE A 62 9.67 15.30 -11.93
CA ILE A 62 10.87 14.50 -11.74
C ILE A 62 11.00 13.60 -12.96
N ASP A 63 11.92 13.91 -13.87
CA ASP A 63 12.42 12.93 -14.85
C ASP A 63 13.12 11.82 -14.06
N ALA A 64 12.36 10.77 -13.71
CA ALA A 64 12.86 9.66 -12.91
C ALA A 64 14.05 9.02 -13.63
N ALA A 65 15.25 9.17 -13.06
CA ALA A 65 16.39 8.36 -13.47
C ALA A 65 15.98 6.88 -13.28
N PRO A 66 16.13 6.02 -14.30
CA PRO A 66 15.62 4.66 -14.23
C PRO A 66 16.40 3.88 -13.18
N ASN A 67 15.71 3.42 -12.13
CA ASN A 67 16.16 2.24 -11.40
C ASN A 67 16.35 1.10 -12.40
N PRO A 68 17.32 0.19 -12.20
CA PRO A 68 17.43 -0.99 -13.05
C PRO A 68 16.08 -1.72 -12.96
N PRO A 69 15.31 -1.79 -14.06
CA PRO A 69 13.98 -2.36 -14.00
C PRO A 69 14.16 -3.82 -13.65
N THR A 70 13.67 -4.23 -12.47
CA THR A 70 13.27 -5.61 -12.31
C THR A 70 12.10 -5.86 -13.27
N ASP A 71 11.92 -7.11 -13.70
CA ASP A 71 10.77 -7.47 -14.53
C ASP A 71 9.45 -7.07 -13.85
N GLU A 72 9.45 -7.02 -12.51
CA GLU A 72 8.33 -6.55 -11.68
C GLU A 72 8.07 -5.05 -11.85
N CYS A 73 9.10 -4.20 -11.79
CA CYS A 73 8.93 -2.75 -11.99
C CYS A 73 8.53 -2.41 -13.43
N ALA A 74 8.95 -3.21 -14.42
CA ALA A 74 8.55 -3.01 -15.82
C ALA A 74 7.04 -3.27 -16.06
N ALA A 75 6.43 -4.12 -15.24
CA ALA A 75 5.00 -4.42 -15.32
C ALA A 75 4.12 -3.43 -14.54
N ALA A 76 4.72 -2.59 -13.69
CA ALA A 76 4.02 -1.62 -12.86
C ALA A 76 3.74 -0.32 -13.63
N ALA A 77 2.67 0.38 -13.24
CA ALA A 77 2.34 1.71 -13.74
C ALA A 77 2.30 2.69 -12.58
N GLY A 78 2.78 3.92 -12.80
CA GLY A 78 2.65 4.99 -11.81
C GLY A 78 1.18 5.36 -11.60
N GLY A 79 0.85 5.75 -10.38
CA GLY A 79 -0.46 6.31 -10.04
C GLY A 79 -0.59 7.78 -10.47
N PRO A 80 -1.75 8.41 -10.20
CA PRO A 80 -1.95 9.82 -10.45
C PRO A 80 -0.94 10.68 -9.65
N PRO A 81 -0.61 11.89 -10.14
CA PRO A 81 0.21 12.81 -9.37
C PRO A 81 -0.48 13.19 -8.06
N ASP A 82 0.27 13.14 -6.95
CA ASP A 82 -0.19 13.57 -5.64
C ASP A 82 0.31 15.00 -5.37
N PRO A 83 -0.56 15.94 -4.95
CA PRO A 83 -0.17 17.33 -4.73
C PRO A 83 0.66 17.54 -3.45
N ARG A 84 0.80 16.53 -2.61
CA ARG A 84 1.57 16.63 -1.36
C ARG A 84 3.07 16.67 -1.64
N PRO A 85 3.88 17.30 -0.77
CA PRO A 85 5.34 17.31 -0.91
C PRO A 85 5.92 15.88 -0.93
N LEU A 86 6.94 15.65 -1.75
CA LEU A 86 7.59 14.34 -1.92
C LEU A 86 8.09 13.75 -0.58
N GLN A 87 8.51 14.60 0.36
CA GLN A 87 8.91 14.21 1.72
C GLN A 87 7.79 13.46 2.44
N VAL A 88 6.55 13.95 2.31
CA VAL A 88 5.36 13.36 2.94
C VAL A 88 5.06 12.01 2.28
N LEU A 89 5.09 11.96 0.94
CA LEU A 89 4.82 10.75 0.18
C LEU A 89 5.83 9.63 0.45
N LEU A 90 7.12 9.96 0.52
CA LEU A 90 8.17 8.99 0.85
C LEU A 90 8.08 8.52 2.30
N SER A 91 7.71 9.39 3.23
CA SER A 91 7.49 9.00 4.63
C SER A 91 6.32 8.01 4.75
N GLU A 92 5.23 8.24 4.01
CA GLU A 92 4.09 7.33 3.94
C GLU A 92 4.47 5.98 3.31
N ALA A 93 5.16 6.00 2.16
CA ALA A 93 5.64 4.80 1.50
C ALA A 93 6.60 3.99 2.40
N HIS A 94 7.48 4.67 3.12
CA HIS A 94 8.40 4.06 4.06
C HIS A 94 7.69 3.43 5.27
N ALA A 95 6.67 4.09 5.81
CA ALA A 95 5.84 3.50 6.86
C ALA A 95 5.17 2.21 6.37
N LEU A 96 4.60 2.20 5.16
CA LEU A 96 4.00 1.00 4.56
C LEU A 96 5.02 -0.13 4.36
N TYR A 97 6.23 0.20 3.88
CA TYR A 97 7.34 -0.76 3.76
C TYR A 97 7.70 -1.37 5.12
N ARG A 98 7.70 -0.57 6.19
CA ARG A 98 7.98 -1.05 7.55
C ARG A 98 6.88 -1.96 8.10
N TYR A 99 5.62 -1.68 7.78
CA TYR A 99 4.47 -2.46 8.27
C TYR A 99 4.23 -3.76 7.50
N PHE A 100 4.45 -3.76 6.18
CA PHE A 100 4.08 -4.88 5.30
C PHE A 100 5.28 -5.52 4.59
N GLY A 101 6.49 -4.99 4.76
CA GLY A 101 7.70 -5.53 4.18
C GLY A 101 8.15 -6.81 4.87
N ALA A 102 8.63 -7.77 4.08
CA ALA A 102 9.17 -9.04 4.57
C ALA A 102 10.61 -8.93 5.12
N HIS A 103 11.21 -7.74 5.13
CA HIS A 103 12.64 -7.54 5.40
C HIS A 103 12.93 -7.03 6.82
N THR A 104 13.82 -7.75 7.50
CA THR A 104 14.36 -7.38 8.81
C THR A 104 15.43 -6.29 8.76
N ALA A 105 15.94 -5.96 7.57
CA ALA A 105 16.94 -4.92 7.33
C ALA A 105 16.30 -3.54 7.11
N LEU A 106 15.53 -3.06 8.09
CA LEU A 106 14.88 -1.75 8.04
C LEU A 106 15.89 -0.59 8.16
N THR A 107 17.05 -0.84 8.75
CA THR A 107 18.08 0.19 8.98
C THR A 107 18.57 0.83 7.68
N ASP A 108 18.78 0.07 6.61
CA ASP A 108 19.25 0.63 5.33
C ASP A 108 18.17 1.49 4.67
N ALA A 109 16.89 1.10 4.79
CA ALA A 109 15.76 1.88 4.31
C ALA A 109 15.54 3.16 5.15
N ASP A 110 15.69 3.07 6.47
CA ASP A 110 15.59 4.20 7.40
C ASP A 110 16.70 5.23 7.06
N LEU A 111 17.94 4.76 6.86
CA LEU A 111 19.07 5.62 6.47
C LEU A 111 18.86 6.25 5.08
N ALA A 112 18.36 5.47 4.12
CA ALA A 112 18.01 5.96 2.79
C ALA A 112 17.01 7.11 2.83
N LEU A 113 15.96 6.97 3.66
CA LEU A 113 14.96 8.02 3.85
C LEU A 113 15.57 9.25 4.53
N VAL A 114 16.40 9.07 5.56
CA VAL A 114 17.05 10.19 6.26
C VAL A 114 17.96 10.97 5.32
N GLU A 115 18.78 10.29 4.51
CA GLU A 115 19.61 10.92 3.49
C GLU A 115 18.74 11.70 2.49
N ALA A 116 17.63 11.11 2.05
CA ALA A 116 16.70 11.74 1.13
C ALA A 116 16.08 13.02 1.67
N VAL A 117 15.62 13.00 2.90
CA VAL A 117 15.01 14.18 3.52
C VAL A 117 16.05 15.26 3.81
N ARG A 118 17.30 14.89 4.16
CA ARG A 118 18.34 15.85 4.57
C ARG A 118 18.96 16.61 3.41
N ASP A 119 19.31 15.93 2.33
CA ASP A 119 20.10 16.52 1.24
C ASP A 119 19.23 17.24 0.20
N GLY A 120 17.90 17.20 0.39
CA GLY A 120 16.92 17.70 -0.57
C GLY A 120 16.43 16.55 -1.45
N LEU A 121 15.11 16.48 -1.63
CA LEU A 121 14.49 15.38 -2.34
C LEU A 121 14.43 15.67 -3.84
N ASP A 122 15.28 14.98 -4.58
CA ASP A 122 15.34 15.02 -6.04
C ASP A 122 15.17 13.62 -6.67
N ALA A 123 15.21 13.58 -8.00
CA ALA A 123 15.05 12.35 -8.79
C ALA A 123 16.04 11.26 -8.40
N GLU A 124 17.31 11.66 -8.24
CA GLU A 124 18.42 10.76 -7.96
C GLU A 124 18.24 10.11 -6.58
N THR A 125 17.85 10.93 -5.61
CA THR A 125 17.71 10.47 -4.24
C THR A 125 16.46 9.61 -4.05
N ALA A 126 15.36 9.92 -4.75
CA ALA A 126 14.20 9.04 -4.82
C ALA A 126 14.51 7.69 -5.49
N ALA A 127 15.33 7.68 -6.55
CA ALA A 127 15.75 6.45 -7.21
C ALA A 127 16.63 5.59 -6.29
N ARG A 128 17.60 6.21 -5.60
CA ARG A 128 18.44 5.54 -4.60
C ARG A 128 17.62 4.90 -3.48
N TYR A 129 16.65 5.64 -2.93
CA TYR A 129 15.73 5.11 -1.93
C TYR A 129 14.95 3.89 -2.45
N ALA A 130 14.36 4.00 -3.64
CA ALA A 130 13.64 2.90 -4.25
C ALA A 130 14.55 1.68 -4.49
N PHE A 131 15.79 1.88 -4.94
CA PHE A 131 16.76 0.80 -5.11
C PHE A 131 17.08 0.08 -3.79
N GLN A 132 17.36 0.83 -2.72
CA GLN A 132 17.73 0.27 -1.41
C GLN A 132 16.57 -0.46 -0.72
N THR A 133 15.33 -0.08 -1.03
CA THR A 133 14.12 -0.73 -0.51
C THR A 133 13.60 -1.85 -1.40
N GLY A 134 14.22 -2.09 -2.57
CA GLY A 134 13.68 -2.99 -3.59
C GLY A 134 12.35 -2.53 -4.18
N GLY A 135 12.02 -1.24 -4.02
CA GLY A 135 10.83 -0.61 -4.56
C GLY A 135 10.99 -0.11 -5.99
N CYS A 136 9.86 0.19 -6.63
CA CYS A 136 9.82 0.77 -7.96
C CYS A 136 9.58 2.28 -7.89
N LEU A 137 10.45 3.07 -8.53
CA LEU A 137 10.18 4.47 -8.80
C LEU A 137 9.58 4.59 -10.20
N LEU A 138 8.33 5.03 -10.28
CA LEU A 138 7.57 5.15 -11.52
C LEU A 138 7.16 6.60 -11.73
N ALA A 139 7.22 7.08 -12.98
CA ALA A 139 6.67 8.37 -13.31
C ALA A 139 5.16 8.39 -13.01
N ALA A 140 4.70 9.43 -12.33
CA ALA A 140 3.28 9.63 -12.11
C ALA A 140 2.55 9.72 -13.45
N ASP A 141 1.37 9.10 -13.51
CA ASP A 141 0.56 9.00 -14.70
C ASP A 141 -0.81 9.60 -14.42
N GLY A 142 -1.04 10.81 -14.93
CA GLY A 142 -2.32 11.52 -14.81
C GLY A 142 -3.37 11.07 -15.84
N ARG A 143 -3.17 9.94 -16.53
CA ARG A 143 -4.21 9.41 -17.42
C ARG A 143 -5.47 9.15 -16.62
N ALA A 144 -6.59 9.71 -17.09
CA ALA A 144 -7.89 9.48 -16.48
C ALA A 144 -8.15 7.97 -16.35
N ALA A 145 -8.69 7.58 -15.20
CA ALA A 145 -9.17 6.24 -14.97
C ALA A 145 -10.01 5.72 -16.15
N ARG A 146 -9.62 4.57 -16.67
CA ARG A 146 -10.38 3.88 -17.72
C ARG A 146 -11.75 3.43 -17.17
N PRO A 147 -12.74 3.17 -18.03
CA PRO A 147 -13.96 2.49 -17.59
C PRO A 147 -13.64 1.16 -16.92
N THR A 148 -14.50 0.72 -16.01
CA THR A 148 -14.34 -0.59 -15.36
C THR A 148 -14.49 -1.70 -16.38
N GLU A 149 -13.51 -2.59 -16.45
CA GLU A 149 -13.52 -3.71 -17.39
C GLU A 149 -13.98 -4.98 -16.66
N VAL A 150 -14.99 -5.66 -17.19
CA VAL A 150 -15.47 -6.94 -16.67
C VAL A 150 -15.28 -8.00 -17.74
N THR A 151 -14.58 -9.07 -17.39
CA THR A 151 -14.33 -10.22 -18.28
C THR A 151 -14.85 -11.49 -17.63
N LEU A 152 -15.78 -12.19 -18.30
CA LEU A 152 -16.30 -13.46 -17.84
C LEU A 152 -15.50 -14.62 -18.43
N ARG A 153 -15.00 -15.52 -17.57
CA ARG A 153 -14.35 -16.78 -17.98
C ARG A 153 -14.76 -17.89 -17.04
N ASP A 154 -15.31 -18.99 -17.61
CA ASP A 154 -15.69 -20.19 -16.86
C ASP A 154 -16.56 -19.88 -15.62
N GLY A 155 -17.55 -18.98 -15.77
CA GLY A 155 -18.44 -18.55 -14.68
C GLY A 155 -17.82 -17.52 -13.73
N VAL A 156 -16.54 -17.14 -13.89
CA VAL A 156 -15.87 -16.15 -13.04
C VAL A 156 -15.82 -14.80 -13.75
N ALA A 157 -16.47 -13.79 -13.17
CA ALA A 157 -16.35 -12.39 -13.61
C ALA A 157 -15.11 -11.75 -12.98
N ARG A 158 -14.06 -11.56 -13.78
CA ARG A 158 -12.88 -10.76 -13.40
C ARG A 158 -13.17 -9.29 -13.67
N VAL A 159 -13.23 -8.51 -12.59
CA VAL A 159 -13.46 -7.07 -12.58
C VAL A 159 -12.11 -6.36 -12.42
N GLN A 160 -11.72 -5.56 -13.40
CA GLN A 160 -10.61 -4.63 -13.28
C GLN A 160 -11.17 -3.23 -13.00
N PRO A 161 -10.97 -2.67 -11.79
CA PRO A 161 -11.56 -1.41 -11.39
C PRO A 161 -11.17 -0.25 -12.31
N GLY A 162 -12.17 0.58 -12.58
CA GLY A 162 -12.08 1.81 -13.36
C GLY A 162 -13.00 2.88 -12.80
N ALA A 163 -13.29 3.92 -13.59
CA ALA A 163 -14.04 5.10 -13.13
C ALA A 163 -15.54 4.82 -12.84
N GLU A 164 -16.05 3.68 -13.29
CA GLU A 164 -17.48 3.36 -13.30
C GLU A 164 -17.80 2.15 -12.41
N PRO A 165 -19.02 1.99 -11.89
CA PRO A 165 -19.43 0.75 -11.26
C PRO A 165 -19.34 -0.44 -12.23
N PRO A 166 -18.97 -1.65 -11.78
CA PRO A 166 -18.90 -2.83 -12.64
C PRO A 166 -20.30 -3.28 -13.03
N ASP A 167 -20.48 -3.61 -14.32
CA ASP A 167 -21.64 -4.36 -14.80
C ASP A 167 -21.31 -5.87 -14.74
N ILE A 168 -21.78 -6.55 -13.70
CA ILE A 168 -21.47 -7.96 -13.46
C ILE A 168 -22.51 -8.83 -14.19
N PRO A 169 -22.10 -9.71 -15.12
CA PRO A 169 -23.03 -10.59 -15.83
C PRO A 169 -23.84 -11.47 -14.88
N ALA A 170 -25.12 -11.70 -15.20
CA ALA A 170 -26.03 -12.48 -14.35
C ALA A 170 -25.64 -13.97 -14.28
N GLU A 171 -24.91 -14.46 -15.28
CA GLU A 171 -24.33 -15.81 -15.35
C GLU A 171 -23.03 -15.98 -14.55
N ALA A 172 -22.53 -14.94 -13.88
CA ALA A 172 -21.34 -15.04 -13.05
C ALA A 172 -21.65 -15.85 -11.77
N GLU A 173 -20.92 -16.93 -11.57
CA GLU A 173 -20.93 -17.78 -10.37
C GLU A 173 -19.97 -17.28 -9.30
N ALA A 174 -18.93 -16.53 -9.71
CA ALA A 174 -17.98 -15.90 -8.80
C ALA A 174 -17.48 -14.56 -9.35
N VAL A 175 -17.03 -13.68 -8.46
CA VAL A 175 -16.46 -12.37 -8.81
C VAL A 175 -15.04 -12.28 -8.28
N LEU A 176 -14.09 -11.99 -9.17
CA LEU A 176 -12.70 -11.72 -8.84
C LEU A 176 -12.43 -10.23 -9.06
N ILE A 177 -12.17 -9.48 -8.00
CA ILE A 177 -11.76 -8.08 -8.10
C ILE A 177 -10.24 -8.03 -8.26
N ASP A 178 -9.78 -7.69 -9.45
CA ASP A 178 -8.37 -7.59 -9.79
C ASP A 178 -7.89 -6.13 -9.64
N LEU A 179 -7.32 -5.83 -8.48
CA LEU A 179 -6.80 -4.50 -8.17
C LEU A 179 -5.49 -4.17 -8.92
N ARG A 180 -4.91 -5.13 -9.66
CA ARG A 180 -3.64 -4.89 -10.34
C ARG A 180 -3.83 -3.90 -11.50
N GLY A 181 -3.04 -2.84 -11.48
CA GLY A 181 -3.13 -1.76 -12.46
C GLY A 181 -4.42 -0.95 -12.38
N ALA A 182 -5.18 -1.07 -11.28
CA ALA A 182 -6.28 -0.15 -11.00
C ALA A 182 -5.70 1.25 -10.69
N PRO A 183 -6.25 2.33 -11.27
CA PRO A 183 -5.83 3.68 -10.95
C PRO A 183 -6.03 3.97 -9.45
N ALA A 184 -5.07 4.61 -8.79
CA ALA A 184 -5.21 4.88 -7.35
C ALA A 184 -6.41 5.79 -7.05
N GLU A 185 -6.77 6.69 -7.98
CA GLU A 185 -7.93 7.57 -7.84
C GLU A 185 -9.28 6.83 -7.81
N VAL A 186 -9.35 5.59 -8.31
CA VAL A 186 -10.56 4.77 -8.22
C VAL A 186 -10.55 3.85 -7.01
N LEU A 187 -9.44 3.71 -6.29
CA LEU A 187 -9.34 2.85 -5.10
C LEU A 187 -9.71 3.58 -3.80
N THR A 188 -10.72 4.43 -3.84
CA THR A 188 -11.26 5.05 -2.62
C THR A 188 -12.04 4.02 -1.80
N GLU A 189 -12.15 4.23 -0.48
CA GLU A 189 -12.97 3.38 0.39
C GLU A 189 -14.41 3.24 -0.13
N ALA A 190 -15.01 4.34 -0.58
CA ALA A 190 -16.36 4.35 -1.14
C ALA A 190 -16.47 3.53 -2.43
N HIS A 191 -15.47 3.59 -3.30
CA HIS A 191 -15.46 2.83 -4.54
C HIS A 191 -15.22 1.33 -4.29
N LEU A 192 -14.29 0.99 -3.38
CA LEU A 192 -14.07 -0.38 -2.94
C LEU A 192 -15.33 -0.98 -2.30
N ALA A 193 -16.04 -0.20 -1.47
CA ALA A 193 -17.32 -0.60 -0.91
C ALA A 193 -18.38 -0.83 -2.00
N ALA A 194 -18.44 0.02 -3.03
CA ALA A 194 -19.34 -0.15 -4.15
C ALA A 194 -19.02 -1.40 -4.99
N LEU A 195 -17.73 -1.68 -5.25
CA LEU A 195 -17.27 -2.89 -5.93
C LEU A 195 -17.65 -4.15 -5.13
N ALA A 196 -17.39 -4.13 -3.82
CA ALA A 196 -17.77 -5.23 -2.93
C ALA A 196 -19.28 -5.43 -2.91
N GLN A 197 -20.06 -4.35 -2.83
CA GLN A 197 -21.52 -4.42 -2.84
C GLN A 197 -22.05 -4.99 -4.17
N ALA A 198 -21.51 -4.57 -5.32
CA ALA A 198 -21.88 -5.11 -6.62
C ALA A 198 -21.59 -6.63 -6.69
N ALA A 199 -20.41 -7.04 -6.21
CA ALA A 199 -20.04 -8.46 -6.14
C ALA A 199 -20.96 -9.27 -5.22
N LEU A 200 -21.34 -8.73 -4.07
CA LEU A 200 -22.25 -9.38 -3.11
C LEU A 200 -23.71 -9.43 -3.58
N SER A 201 -24.11 -8.49 -4.44
CA SER A 201 -25.44 -8.44 -5.04
C SER A 201 -25.59 -9.31 -6.29
N ALA A 202 -24.48 -9.82 -6.84
CA ALA A 202 -24.53 -10.77 -7.94
C ALA A 202 -25.21 -12.08 -7.49
N PRO A 203 -26.19 -12.59 -8.25
CA PRO A 203 -26.90 -13.81 -7.90
C PRO A 203 -26.00 -15.03 -8.07
N VAL A 204 -25.24 -15.36 -7.03
CA VAL A 204 -24.45 -16.60 -7.00
C VAL A 204 -25.42 -17.78 -6.79
N PRO A 205 -25.52 -18.73 -7.74
CA PRO A 205 -26.28 -19.95 -7.52
C PRO A 205 -25.67 -20.70 -6.33
N ARG A 206 -26.48 -20.93 -5.29
CA ARG A 206 -26.11 -21.68 -4.09
C ARG A 206 -26.53 -23.14 -4.20
#